data_AF-A0A7Y2NRF8-F1
#
_entry.id   AF-A0A7Y2NRF8-F1
#
_cell.length_a   1.000
_cell.length_b   1.000
_cell.length_c   1.000
_cell.angle_alpha   90.00
_cell.angle_beta   90.00
_cell.angle_gamma   90.00
#
_symmetry.space_group_name_H-M   'P 1'
#
loop_
_entity.id
_entity.type
_entity.pdbx_description
1 polymer ?
#
loop_
_entity_poly.entity_id
_entity_poly.type
_entity_poly.pdbx_seq_one_letter_code
_entity_poly.pdbx_strand_id
1 'polypeptide(L)'
;EGHFSEVFNYEDSKDIFGSYLTADKKALVVVNADVTVSYNLSKLTYNADEANKVLTITNIPEEEISIYPELEYYDVQADFLNPFEAKDYNTIKDRVKENLIEKINQSKLKTNAQNRLISELSKFFILTNTLGWELKYNTQVVESTDELKKLVL
;
A
#
# COMPACT_ATOMS: atom_id res chain seq x y z
N GLU A 1 4.19 -1.89 8.69
CA GLU A 1 5.42 -1.40 8.06
C GLU A 1 6.27 -2.59 7.63
N GLY A 2 7.09 -2.38 6.63
CA GLY A 2 8.04 -3.33 6.10
C GLY A 2 9.13 -2.59 5.33
N HIS A 3 10.25 -3.27 5.15
CA HIS A 3 11.40 -2.75 4.41
C HIS A 3 11.70 -3.69 3.24
N PHE A 4 11.89 -3.14 2.06
CA PHE A 4 12.28 -3.87 0.85
C PHE A 4 13.63 -3.36 0.36
N SER A 5 14.54 -4.28 0.06
CA SER A 5 15.81 -3.96 -0.57
C SER A 5 16.03 -4.91 -1.74
N GLU A 6 16.32 -4.36 -2.91
CA GLU A 6 16.61 -5.15 -4.10
C GLU A 6 17.52 -4.43 -5.09
N VAL A 7 18.09 -5.20 -6.02
CA VAL A 7 18.75 -4.66 -7.20
C VAL A 7 17.79 -4.74 -8.37
N PHE A 8 17.51 -3.60 -8.99
CA PHE A 8 16.68 -3.45 -10.18
C PHE A 8 17.57 -3.17 -11.40
N ASN A 9 17.44 -4.01 -12.42
CA ASN A 9 18.15 -3.83 -13.68
C ASN A 9 17.19 -3.21 -14.71
N TYR A 10 17.55 -2.03 -15.19
CA TYR A 10 16.88 -1.37 -16.30
C TYR A 10 17.67 -1.61 -17.57
N GLU A 11 16.98 -2.01 -18.64
CA GLU A 11 17.54 -2.16 -19.98
C GLU A 11 16.55 -1.60 -21.00
N ASP A 12 17.07 -0.91 -22.00
CA ASP A 12 16.31 -0.34 -23.12
C ASP A 12 17.17 -0.36 -24.39
N SER A 13 16.54 -0.72 -25.50
CA SER A 13 17.18 -0.89 -26.80
C SER A 13 16.39 -0.15 -27.86
N LYS A 14 17.10 0.54 -28.75
CA LYS A 14 16.51 1.32 -29.84
C LYS A 14 17.05 0.88 -31.18
N ASP A 15 16.16 0.53 -32.09
CA ASP A 15 16.51 0.24 -33.49
C ASP A 15 16.88 1.53 -34.24
N ILE A 16 18.01 1.48 -34.91
CA ILE A 16 18.57 2.54 -35.75
C ILE A 16 18.74 2.00 -37.17
N PHE A 17 18.52 2.85 -38.18
CA PHE A 17 18.61 2.49 -39.59
C PHE A 17 17.71 1.30 -39.98
N GLY A 18 16.42 1.32 -39.64
CA GLY A 18 15.48 0.27 -40.07
C GLY A 18 15.81 -1.12 -39.54
N SER A 19 16.28 -1.20 -38.28
CA SER A 19 16.64 -2.41 -37.53
C SER A 19 17.94 -3.11 -37.97
N TYR A 20 18.79 -2.48 -38.78
CA TYR A 20 20.14 -3.01 -39.09
C TYR A 20 21.16 -2.77 -37.98
N LEU A 21 20.90 -1.80 -37.09
CA LEU A 21 21.73 -1.47 -35.94
C LEU A 21 20.84 -1.24 -34.72
N THR A 22 21.28 -1.67 -33.54
CA THR A 22 20.59 -1.42 -32.27
C THR A 22 21.52 -0.62 -31.36
N ALA A 23 20.96 0.34 -30.62
CA ALA A 23 21.67 1.14 -29.62
C ALA A 23 21.05 0.88 -28.25
N ASP A 24 21.87 0.42 -27.32
CA ASP A 24 21.44 -0.05 -26.02
C ASP A 24 21.75 0.95 -24.91
N LYS A 25 20.97 0.89 -23.83
CA LYS A 25 21.29 1.50 -22.55
C LYS A 25 20.83 0.61 -21.41
N LYS A 26 21.55 0.68 -20.30
CA LYS A 26 21.25 -0.09 -19.10
C LYS A 26 21.65 0.66 -17.84
N ALA A 27 20.91 0.39 -16.77
CA ALA A 27 21.22 0.89 -15.44
C ALA A 27 21.02 -0.18 -14.38
N LEU A 28 22.01 -0.34 -13.49
CA LEU A 28 21.88 -1.10 -12.24
C LEU A 28 21.50 -0.13 -11.13
N VAL A 29 20.32 -0.35 -10.56
CA VAL A 29 19.72 0.53 -9.55
C VAL A 29 19.50 -0.26 -8.28
N VAL A 30 20.12 0.14 -7.18
CA VAL A 30 19.79 -0.39 -5.85
C VAL A 30 18.58 0.36 -5.34
N VAL A 31 17.56 -0.39 -4.95
CA VAL A 31 16.30 0.12 -4.42
C VAL A 31 16.23 -0.25 -2.95
N ASN A 32 16.12 0.76 -2.09
CA ASN A 32 15.75 0.58 -0.68
C ASN A 32 14.43 1.29 -0.46
N ALA A 33 13.43 0.61 0.10
CA ALA A 33 12.10 1.18 0.25
C ALA A 33 11.47 0.82 1.59
N ASP A 34 11.08 1.87 2.33
CA ASP A 34 10.20 1.72 3.48
C ASP A 34 8.75 1.78 3.02
N VAL A 35 7.97 0.83 3.51
CA VAL A 35 6.58 0.66 3.11
C VAL A 35 5.69 0.57 4.34
N THR A 36 4.58 1.30 4.29
CA THR A 36 3.52 1.20 5.29
C THR A 36 2.18 0.91 4.61
N VAL A 37 1.47 -0.09 5.14
CA VAL A 37 0.05 -0.33 4.86
C VAL A 37 -0.70 -0.04 6.15
N SER A 38 -1.65 0.87 6.11
CA SER A 38 -2.37 1.34 7.30
C SER A 38 -3.79 1.78 6.98
N TYR A 39 -4.66 1.76 7.98
CA TYR A 39 -6.01 2.31 7.90
C TYR A 39 -6.07 3.60 8.71
N ASN A 40 -6.43 4.71 8.06
CA ASN A 40 -6.54 5.98 8.76
C ASN A 40 -7.90 6.11 9.46
N LEU A 41 -7.97 5.65 10.71
CA LEU A 41 -9.22 5.66 11.50
C LEU A 41 -9.79 7.06 11.76
N SER A 42 -9.03 8.15 11.56
CA SER A 42 -9.62 9.49 11.61
C SER A 42 -10.63 9.74 10.49
N LYS A 43 -10.62 8.92 9.43
CA LYS A 43 -11.57 8.93 8.31
C LYS A 43 -12.75 7.96 8.50
N LEU A 44 -12.83 7.28 9.64
CA LEU A 44 -13.96 6.42 9.97
C LEU A 44 -15.21 7.28 10.19
N THR A 45 -16.32 6.89 9.56
CA THR A 45 -17.60 7.59 9.74
C THR A 45 -18.53 6.77 10.62
N TYR A 46 -19.17 7.44 11.56
CA TYR A 46 -20.09 6.82 12.50
C TYR A 46 -21.24 7.76 12.84
N ASN A 47 -22.34 7.18 13.32
CA ASN A 47 -23.47 7.90 13.88
C ASN A 47 -23.67 7.46 15.33
N ALA A 48 -23.82 8.41 16.24
CA ALA A 48 -24.11 8.14 17.64
C ALA A 48 -25.55 8.56 17.95
N ASP A 49 -26.38 7.59 18.29
CA ASP A 49 -27.73 7.80 18.79
C ASP A 49 -27.69 7.72 20.32
N GLU A 50 -27.56 8.87 20.96
CA GLU A 50 -27.49 8.98 22.42
C GLU A 50 -28.78 8.54 23.11
N ALA A 51 -29.94 8.75 22.48
CA ALA A 51 -31.24 8.43 23.06
C ALA A 51 -31.43 6.91 23.17
N ASN A 52 -31.04 6.18 22.12
CA ASN A 52 -31.10 4.73 22.09
C ASN A 52 -29.80 4.05 22.54
N LYS A 53 -28.75 4.82 22.85
CA LYS A 53 -27.40 4.35 23.20
C LYS A 53 -26.82 3.41 22.14
N VAL A 54 -26.88 3.82 20.87
CA VAL A 54 -26.37 3.03 19.74
C VAL A 54 -25.27 3.81 19.04
N LEU A 55 -24.10 3.19 18.87
CA LEU A 55 -23.04 3.68 17.99
C LEU A 55 -23.04 2.86 16.71
N THR A 56 -23.28 3.49 15.57
CA THR A 56 -23.29 2.83 14.26
C THR A 56 -22.09 3.26 13.43
N ILE A 57 -21.15 2.35 13.19
CA ILE A 57 -20.08 2.55 12.20
C ILE A 57 -20.70 2.39 10.80
N THR A 58 -20.55 3.42 9.96
CA THR A 58 -21.17 3.48 8.62
C THR A 58 -20.16 3.32 7.49
N ASN A 59 -18.90 3.70 7.71
CA ASN A 59 -17.83 3.47 6.76
C ASN A 59 -16.50 3.27 7.49
N ILE A 60 -15.76 2.25 7.06
CA ILE A 60 -14.37 2.04 7.42
C ILE A 60 -13.54 2.46 6.20
N PRO A 61 -12.50 3.30 6.37
CA PRO A 61 -11.66 3.71 5.26
C PRO A 61 -10.94 2.51 4.63
N GLU A 62 -10.62 2.60 3.34
CA GLU A 62 -9.76 1.62 2.66
C GLU A 62 -8.31 1.71 3.15
N GLU A 63 -7.48 0.69 2.87
CA GLU A 63 -6.08 0.76 3.23
C GLU A 63 -5.32 1.84 2.42
N GLU A 64 -4.46 2.56 3.13
CA GLU A 64 -3.49 3.48 2.53
C GLU A 64 -2.12 2.79 2.45
N ILE A 65 -1.57 2.72 1.24
CA ILE A 65 -0.23 2.20 0.99
C ILE A 65 0.70 3.39 0.74
N SER A 66 1.64 3.60 1.66
CA SER A 66 2.72 4.57 1.52
C SER A 66 4.02 3.84 1.19
N ILE A 67 4.70 4.27 0.13
CA ILE A 67 5.96 3.70 -0.35
C ILE A 67 6.97 4.84 -0.45
N TYR A 68 8.10 4.71 0.23
CA TYR A 68 9.19 5.68 0.23
C TYR A 68 10.45 5.01 -0.33
N PRO A 69 10.60 4.97 -1.67
CA PRO A 69 11.75 4.35 -2.30
C PRO A 69 12.91 5.34 -2.44
N GLU A 70 14.10 4.88 -2.08
CA GLU A 70 15.39 5.48 -2.36
C GLU A 70 16.05 4.69 -3.50
N LEU A 71 16.48 5.41 -4.54
CA LEU A 71 17.07 4.84 -5.74
C LEU A 71 18.54 5.27 -5.84
N GLU A 72 19.45 4.31 -5.83
CA GLU A 72 20.88 4.54 -6.01
C GLU A 72 21.34 3.93 -7.34
N TYR A 73 21.86 4.76 -8.24
CA TYR A 73 22.33 4.34 -9.56
C TYR A 73 23.82 4.02 -9.51
N TYR A 74 24.17 2.73 -9.60
CA TYR A 74 25.56 2.27 -9.44
C TYR A 74 26.30 2.12 -10.76
N ASP A 75 25.63 1.56 -11.77
CA ASP A 75 26.21 1.35 -13.09
C ASP A 75 25.23 1.86 -14.13
N VAL A 76 25.62 2.90 -14.87
CA VAL A 76 24.78 3.53 -15.90
C VAL A 76 25.59 3.57 -17.18
N GLN A 77 25.16 2.79 -18.16
CA GLN A 77 25.84 2.64 -19.45
C GLN A 77 24.87 2.93 -20.57
N ALA A 78 25.29 3.71 -21.55
CA ALA A 78 24.49 4.04 -22.71
C ALA A 78 25.35 4.15 -23.95
N ASP A 79 24.86 3.58 -25.04
CA ASP A 79 25.43 3.81 -26.36
C ASP A 79 25.21 5.25 -26.80
N PHE A 80 26.13 5.76 -27.61
CA PHE A 80 26.10 7.14 -28.10
C PHE A 80 24.77 7.54 -28.76
N LEU A 81 24.10 6.59 -29.42
CA LEU A 81 22.84 6.81 -30.13
C LEU A 81 21.57 6.55 -29.29
N ASN A 82 21.72 6.10 -28.03
CA ASN A 82 20.63 5.92 -27.05
C ASN A 82 21.04 6.41 -25.65
N PRO A 83 21.32 7.72 -25.46
CA PRO A 83 21.66 8.26 -24.15
C PRO A 83 20.48 8.20 -23.17
N PHE A 84 20.79 8.25 -21.87
CA PHE A 84 19.77 8.42 -20.84
C PHE A 84 19.13 9.82 -20.92
N GLU A 85 17.81 9.83 -20.87
CA GLU A 85 16.97 11.02 -20.86
C GLU A 85 16.15 11.06 -19.55
N ALA A 86 15.63 12.23 -19.19
CA ALA A 86 14.77 12.40 -18.00
C ALA A 86 13.60 11.39 -17.94
N LYS A 87 13.05 11.01 -19.10
CA LYS A 87 11.96 10.02 -19.21
C LYS A 87 12.37 8.64 -18.72
N ASP A 88 13.63 8.26 -18.86
CA ASP A 88 14.14 6.93 -18.51
C ASP A 88 14.20 6.80 -16.99
N TYR A 89 14.67 7.83 -16.30
CA TYR A 89 14.65 7.88 -14.83
C TYR A 89 13.23 7.83 -14.27
N ASN A 90 12.27 8.51 -14.91
CA ASN A 90 10.86 8.41 -14.54
C ASN A 90 10.33 6.99 -14.76
N THR A 91 10.68 6.37 -15.89
CA THR A 91 10.30 4.98 -16.21
C THR A 91 10.87 3.99 -15.20
N ILE A 92 12.13 4.15 -14.79
CA ILE A 92 12.76 3.34 -13.74
C ILE A 92 11.99 3.49 -12.43
N LYS A 93 11.73 4.74 -12.00
CA LYS A 93 10.98 5.03 -10.78
C LYS A 93 9.59 4.39 -10.78
N ASP A 94 8.87 4.49 -11.89
CA ASP A 94 7.52 3.94 -12.02
C ASP A 94 7.54 2.41 -11.99
N ARG A 95 8.45 1.75 -12.73
CA ARG A 95 8.62 0.29 -12.71
C ARG A 95 9.03 -0.24 -11.34
N VAL A 96 9.92 0.46 -10.64
CA VAL A 96 10.30 0.09 -9.26
C VAL A 96 9.08 0.18 -8.34
N LYS A 97 8.29 1.24 -8.46
CA LYS A 97 7.07 1.40 -7.66
C LYS A 97 6.06 0.29 -7.94
N GLU A 98 5.86 -0.09 -9.21
CA GLU A 98 4.99 -1.21 -9.60
C GLU A 98 5.47 -2.53 -8.98
N ASN A 99 6.77 -2.83 -9.08
CA ASN A 99 7.37 -4.04 -8.48
C ASN A 99 7.16 -4.07 -6.96
N LEU A 100 7.40 -2.94 -6.27
CA LEU A 100 7.16 -2.84 -4.83
C LEU A 100 5.69 -3.09 -4.49
N ILE A 101 4.74 -2.56 -5.26
CA ILE A 101 3.29 -2.82 -5.06
C ILE A 101 2.97 -4.31 -5.21
N GLU A 102 3.52 -4.97 -6.24
CA GLU A 102 3.34 -6.42 -6.42
C GLU A 102 3.86 -7.21 -5.22
N LYS A 103 5.06 -6.87 -4.72
CA LYS A 103 5.62 -7.48 -3.52
C LYS A 103 4.79 -7.23 -2.28
N ILE A 104 4.24 -6.03 -2.11
CA ILE A 104 3.34 -5.70 -1.00
C ILE A 104 2.10 -6.59 -1.05
N ASN A 105 1.49 -6.74 -2.24
CA ASN A 105 0.31 -7.57 -2.44
C ASN A 105 0.57 -9.06 -2.16
N GLN A 106 1.77 -9.55 -2.42
CA GLN A 106 2.19 -10.92 -2.11
C GLN A 106 2.68 -11.10 -0.67
N SER A 107 2.93 -10.01 0.05
CA SER A 107 3.43 -10.04 1.43
C SER A 107 2.31 -10.15 2.47
N LYS A 108 2.69 -10.35 3.72
CA LYS A 108 1.76 -10.29 4.87
C LYS A 108 1.39 -8.87 5.30
N LEU A 109 1.90 -7.81 4.64
CA LEU A 109 1.68 -6.43 5.08
C LEU A 109 0.21 -6.04 5.10
N LYS A 110 -0.57 -6.42 4.09
CA LYS A 110 -2.01 -6.17 4.04
C LYS A 110 -2.76 -6.88 5.16
N THR A 111 -2.53 -8.18 5.31
CA THR A 111 -3.17 -8.97 6.39
C THR A 111 -2.77 -8.45 7.77
N ASN A 112 -1.53 -8.02 7.96
CA ASN A 112 -1.08 -7.42 9.22
C ASN A 112 -1.79 -6.09 9.49
N ALA A 113 -1.99 -5.25 8.48
CA ALA A 113 -2.73 -4.00 8.61
C ALA A 113 -4.20 -4.26 8.94
N GLN A 114 -4.84 -5.23 8.27
CA GLN A 114 -6.21 -5.66 8.57
C GLN A 114 -6.35 -6.17 10.01
N ASN A 115 -5.42 -7.01 10.48
CA ASN A 115 -5.44 -7.49 11.86
C ASN A 115 -5.31 -6.34 12.88
N ARG A 116 -4.48 -5.33 12.58
CA ARG A 116 -4.37 -4.12 13.42
C ARG A 116 -5.67 -3.32 13.41
N LEU A 117 -6.29 -3.12 12.25
CA LEU A 117 -7.61 -2.48 12.12
C LEU A 117 -8.64 -3.18 13.01
N ILE A 118 -8.76 -4.51 12.91
CA ILE A 118 -9.71 -5.27 13.73
C ILE A 118 -9.40 -5.13 15.22
N SER A 119 -8.12 -5.09 15.61
CA SER A 119 -7.73 -4.86 17.00
C SER A 119 -8.17 -3.49 17.50
N GLU A 120 -8.01 -2.44 16.70
CA GLU A 120 -8.49 -1.09 17.05
C GLU A 120 -10.02 -1.04 17.12
N LEU A 121 -10.74 -1.57 16.13
CA LEU A 121 -12.21 -1.61 16.14
C LEU A 121 -12.77 -2.44 17.31
N SER A 122 -12.06 -3.50 17.71
CA SER A 122 -12.43 -4.29 18.89
C SER A 122 -12.39 -3.45 20.18
N LYS A 123 -11.52 -2.44 20.26
CA LYS A 123 -11.52 -1.50 21.40
C LYS A 123 -12.78 -0.63 21.42
N PHE A 124 -13.32 -0.24 20.26
CA PHE A 124 -14.61 0.47 20.17
C PHE A 124 -15.76 -0.41 20.68
N PHE A 125 -15.78 -1.69 20.29
CA PHE A 125 -16.78 -2.66 20.77
C PHE A 125 -16.72 -2.82 22.30
N ILE A 126 -15.52 -3.03 22.86
CA ILE A 126 -15.36 -3.19 24.30
C ILE A 126 -15.78 -1.90 25.04
N LEU A 127 -15.38 -0.73 24.53
CA LEU A 127 -15.72 0.56 25.13
C LEU A 127 -17.24 0.82 25.11
N THR A 128 -17.89 0.65 23.96
CA THR A 128 -19.35 0.83 23.81
C THR A 128 -20.12 -0.08 24.76
N ASN A 129 -19.79 -1.37 24.81
CA ASN A 129 -20.42 -2.31 25.74
C ASN A 129 -20.21 -1.94 27.20
N THR A 130 -19.01 -1.48 27.57
CA THR A 130 -18.71 -1.04 28.95
C THR A 130 -19.56 0.16 29.37
N LEU A 131 -19.94 1.01 28.41
CA LEU A 131 -20.85 2.14 28.62
C LEU A 131 -22.33 1.74 28.59
N GLY A 132 -22.64 0.46 28.30
CA GLY A 132 -24.01 -0.02 28.10
C GLY A 132 -24.62 0.45 26.78
N TRP A 133 -23.79 0.71 25.77
CA TRP A 133 -24.20 1.07 24.42
C TRP A 133 -24.08 -0.14 23.48
N GLU A 134 -24.92 -0.19 22.46
CA GLU A 134 -24.81 -1.15 21.37
C GLU A 134 -23.87 -0.63 20.28
N LEU A 135 -22.99 -1.49 19.77
CA LEU A 135 -22.23 -1.23 18.55
C LEU A 135 -22.94 -1.86 17.36
N LYS A 136 -23.16 -1.08 16.30
CA LYS A 136 -23.62 -1.57 15.00
C LYS A 136 -22.58 -1.30 13.92
N TYR A 137 -22.46 -2.22 12.98
CA TYR A 137 -21.79 -1.98 11.71
C TYR A 137 -22.85 -1.97 10.61
N ASN A 138 -23.05 -0.81 9.99
CA ASN A 138 -24.16 -0.54 9.10
C ASN A 138 -25.51 -0.89 9.76
N THR A 139 -26.16 -1.96 9.31
CA THR A 139 -27.46 -2.41 9.81
C THR A 139 -27.35 -3.56 10.82
N GLN A 140 -26.16 -4.12 11.04
CA GLN A 140 -25.96 -5.31 11.86
C GLN A 140 -25.42 -4.95 13.25
N VAL A 141 -26.01 -5.54 14.29
CA VAL A 141 -25.49 -5.45 15.65
C VAL A 141 -24.22 -6.29 15.73
N VAL A 142 -23.21 -5.76 16.40
CA VAL A 142 -21.98 -6.47 16.69
C VAL A 142 -22.14 -7.07 18.09
N GLU A 143 -22.15 -8.39 18.21
CA GLU A 143 -22.30 -9.09 19.50
C GLU A 143 -20.95 -9.59 20.05
N SER A 144 -19.91 -9.65 19.21
CA SER A 144 -18.56 -10.06 19.62
C SER A 144 -17.45 -9.48 18.72
N THR A 145 -16.22 -9.52 19.21
CA THR A 145 -15.04 -9.16 18.41
C THR A 145 -14.82 -10.09 17.21
N ASP A 146 -15.22 -11.36 17.34
CA ASP A 146 -15.12 -12.34 16.24
C ASP A 146 -16.16 -12.06 15.15
N GLU A 147 -17.36 -11.62 15.53
CA GLU A 147 -18.36 -11.17 14.59
C GLU A 147 -17.94 -9.88 13.88
N LEU A 148 -17.42 -8.91 14.63
CA LEU A 148 -16.86 -7.68 14.07
C LEU A 148 -15.81 -7.98 12.99
N LYS A 149 -14.93 -8.96 13.24
CA LYS A 149 -13.95 -9.40 12.25
C LYS A 149 -14.59 -9.93 10.98
N LYS A 150 -15.66 -10.74 11.08
CA LYS A 150 -16.38 -11.31 9.93
C LYS A 150 -17.19 -10.28 9.15
N LEU A 151 -17.61 -9.19 9.80
CA LEU A 151 -18.38 -8.12 9.17
C LEU A 151 -17.49 -7.15 8.38
N VAL A 152 -16.23 -7.02 8.78
CA VAL A 152 -15.28 -6.06 8.22
C VAL A 152 -14.37 -6.67 7.14
N LEU A 153 -14.10 -7.99 7.20
CA LEU A 153 -13.24 -8.72 6.26
C LEU A 153 -14.05 -9.69 5.40
#